data_AF-A0A238FF14-F1
#
_entry.id   AF-A0A238FF14-F1
#
_cell.length_a   1.000
_cell.length_b   1.000
_cell.length_c   1.000
_cell.angle_alpha   90.00
_cell.angle_beta   90.00
_cell.angle_gamma   90.00
#
_symmetry.space_group_name_H-M   'P 1'
#
loop_
_entity.id
_entity.type
_entity.pdbx_description
1 polymer ?
#
loop_
_entity_poly.entity_id
_entity_poly.type
_entity_poly.pdbx_seq_one_letter_code
_entity_poly.pdbx_strand_id
1 'polypeptide(L)'
;MTALRQQFQTRISQVWATEWKNGKTGASKLNDSPPGPSHFKLYHGLPHRAASLLAQLHTRRSPLAHDLFRRRLHPTGLCGCGAAETLEHVVLSCEQYERQRRALRREMKKKEDLPPDDIRL
;
A
#
# COMPACT_ATOMS: atom_id res chain seq x y z
N MET A 1 -28.64 7.81 -23.06
CA MET A 1 -27.27 8.36 -22.83
C MET A 1 -26.48 7.65 -21.73
N THR A 2 -27.09 6.78 -20.91
CA THR A 2 -26.43 6.09 -19.78
C THR A 2 -25.81 4.73 -20.16
N ALA A 3 -26.46 3.93 -21.00
CA ALA A 3 -26.01 2.58 -21.36
C ALA A 3 -24.65 2.56 -22.07
N LEU A 4 -24.44 3.45 -23.05
CA LEU A 4 -23.17 3.55 -23.79
C LEU A 4 -22.00 3.95 -22.86
N ARG A 5 -22.26 4.89 -21.93
CA ARG A 5 -21.26 5.34 -20.94
C ARG A 5 -20.91 4.22 -19.97
N GLN A 6 -21.89 3.39 -19.60
CA GLN A 6 -21.67 2.24 -18.72
C GLN A 6 -20.87 1.14 -19.44
N GLN A 7 -21.20 0.83 -20.69
CA GLN A 7 -20.45 -0.13 -21.51
C GLN A 7 -18.98 0.30 -21.69
N PHE A 8 -18.75 1.60 -21.95
CA PHE A 8 -17.41 2.15 -22.07
C PHE A 8 -16.61 2.03 -20.75
N GLN A 9 -17.21 2.42 -19.62
CA GLN A 9 -16.57 2.29 -18.30
C GLN A 9 -16.24 0.84 -17.96
N THR A 10 -17.11 -0.11 -18.26
CA THR A 10 -16.86 -1.54 -18.05
C THR A 10 -15.67 -2.01 -18.89
N ARG A 11 -15.63 -1.65 -20.18
CA ARG A 11 -14.53 -2.03 -21.08
C ARG A 11 -13.20 -1.47 -20.59
N ILE A 12 -13.15 -0.18 -20.23
CA ILE A 12 -11.95 0.46 -19.69
C ILE A 12 -11.52 -0.24 -18.39
N SER A 13 -12.45 -0.52 -17.48
CA SER A 13 -12.15 -1.22 -16.22
C SER A 13 -11.54 -2.61 -16.45
N GLN A 14 -12.03 -3.36 -17.44
CA GLN A 14 -11.49 -4.68 -17.81
C GLN A 14 -10.08 -4.61 -18.39
N VAL A 15 -9.82 -3.63 -19.26
CA VAL A 15 -8.47 -3.37 -19.80
C VAL A 15 -7.51 -3.03 -18.66
N TRP A 16 -7.88 -2.09 -17.80
CA TRP A 16 -7.08 -1.71 -16.64
C TRP A 16 -6.81 -2.87 -15.68
N ALA A 17 -7.81 -3.71 -15.39
CA ALA A 17 -7.61 -4.88 -14.53
C ALA A 17 -6.62 -5.89 -15.14
N THR A 18 -6.68 -6.08 -16.46
CA THR A 18 -5.75 -6.95 -17.19
C THR A 18 -4.33 -6.40 -17.17
N GLU A 19 -4.17 -5.10 -17.44
CA GLU A 19 -2.88 -4.42 -17.37
C GLU A 19 -2.32 -4.38 -15.95
N TRP A 20 -3.16 -4.21 -14.94
CA TRP A 20 -2.73 -4.24 -13.53
C TRP A 20 -2.16 -5.60 -13.14
N LYS A 21 -2.84 -6.69 -13.53
CA LYS A 21 -2.40 -8.07 -13.26
C LYS A 21 -1.10 -8.42 -13.99
N ASN A 22 -0.96 -7.96 -15.23
CA ASN A 22 0.19 -8.27 -16.08
C ASN A 22 1.35 -7.27 -15.93
N GLY A 23 1.10 -6.15 -15.25
CA GLY A 23 2.03 -5.03 -15.10
C GLY A 23 3.20 -5.40 -14.20
N LYS A 24 4.42 -5.07 -14.66
CA LYS A 24 5.66 -5.23 -13.87
C LYS A 24 5.78 -4.19 -12.75
N THR A 25 4.93 -3.16 -12.75
CA THR A 25 4.99 -2.00 -11.86
C THR A 25 3.60 -1.74 -11.28
N GLY A 26 3.48 -1.58 -9.97
CA GLY A 26 2.22 -1.20 -9.29
C GLY A 26 1.52 -2.35 -8.56
N ALA A 27 1.53 -3.56 -9.11
CA ALA A 27 1.06 -4.77 -8.40
C ALA A 27 2.13 -5.22 -7.39
N SER A 28 1.93 -4.89 -6.11
CA SER A 28 2.66 -5.49 -5.00
C SER A 28 1.96 -6.80 -4.62
N LYS A 29 2.69 -7.80 -4.09
CA LYS A 29 2.09 -8.99 -3.46
C LYS A 29 1.07 -8.66 -2.36
N LEU A 30 1.12 -7.42 -1.86
CA LEU A 30 0.23 -6.88 -0.84
C LEU A 30 -1.08 -6.32 -1.41
N ASN A 31 -1.22 -6.22 -2.73
CA ASN A 31 -2.39 -5.60 -3.34
C ASN A 31 -2.64 -6.16 -4.75
N ASP A 32 -3.26 -7.34 -4.80
CA ASP A 32 -3.59 -8.03 -6.06
C ASP A 32 -4.72 -7.34 -6.84
N SER A 33 -5.48 -6.46 -6.18
CA SER A 33 -6.57 -5.71 -6.81
C SER A 33 -6.13 -4.31 -7.24
N PRO A 34 -6.56 -3.83 -8.43
CA PRO A 34 -6.32 -2.45 -8.84
C PRO A 34 -7.00 -1.46 -7.89
N PRO A 35 -6.48 -0.22 -7.77
CA PRO A 35 -7.08 0.81 -6.91
C PRO A 35 -8.53 1.08 -7.33
N GLY A 36 -9.49 0.72 -6.47
CA GLY A 36 -10.92 0.93 -6.66
C GLY A 36 -11.55 1.77 -5.54
N PRO A 37 -12.89 1.93 -5.55
CA PRO A 37 -13.63 2.63 -4.49
C PRO A 37 -13.29 2.15 -3.06
N SER A 38 -13.04 0.84 -2.90
CA SER A 38 -12.61 0.26 -1.63
C SER A 38 -11.21 0.72 -1.19
N HIS A 39 -10.28 0.94 -2.12
CA HIS A 39 -8.95 1.44 -1.78
C HIS A 39 -8.98 2.87 -1.26
N PHE A 40 -9.92 3.70 -1.71
CA PHE A 40 -10.07 5.05 -1.14
C PHE A 40 -10.48 5.02 0.33
N LYS A 41 -11.23 4.00 0.77
CA LYS A 41 -11.57 3.81 2.18
C LYS A 41 -10.34 3.56 3.05
N LEU A 42 -9.26 2.97 2.51
CA LEU A 42 -8.01 2.75 3.24
C LEU A 42 -7.30 4.06 3.62
N TYR A 43 -7.51 5.11 2.84
CA TYR A 43 -6.88 6.41 3.04
C TYR A 43 -7.79 7.42 3.75
N HIS A 44 -9.08 7.14 3.81
CA HIS A 44 -10.08 8.03 4.39
C HIS A 44 -9.82 8.27 5.87
N GLY A 45 -9.87 9.53 6.31
CA GLY A 45 -9.62 9.92 7.70
C GLY A 45 -8.13 9.99 8.09
N LEU A 46 -7.20 9.63 7.20
CA LEU A 46 -5.77 9.80 7.43
C LEU A 46 -5.31 11.22 7.06
N PRO A 47 -4.33 11.79 7.79
CA PRO A 47 -3.64 12.99 7.33
C PRO A 47 -3.02 12.76 5.94
N HIS A 48 -3.02 13.81 5.11
CA HIS A 48 -2.54 13.73 3.72
C HIS A 48 -1.17 13.04 3.57
N ARG A 49 -0.24 13.33 4.49
CA ARG A 49 1.10 12.70 4.49
C ARG A 49 1.04 11.19 4.71
N ALA A 50 0.20 10.72 5.63
CA ALA A 50 0.06 9.31 5.94
C ALA A 50 -0.62 8.55 4.79
N ALA A 51 -1.70 9.12 4.23
CA ALA A 51 -2.36 8.57 3.05
C ALA A 51 -1.40 8.46 1.86
N SER A 52 -0.63 9.51 1.59
CA SER A 52 0.37 9.53 0.52
C SER A 52 1.46 8.47 0.73
N LEU A 53 1.97 8.34 1.96
CA LEU A 53 2.99 7.34 2.27
C LEU A 53 2.46 5.91 2.09
N LEU A 54 1.24 5.62 2.57
CA LEU A 54 0.61 4.32 2.36
C LEU A 54 0.42 4.02 0.87
N ALA A 55 -0.08 4.98 0.08
CA ALA A 55 -0.23 4.79 -1.36
C ALA A 55 1.11 4.48 -2.05
N GLN A 56 2.20 5.15 -1.66
CA GLN A 56 3.53 4.87 -2.18
C GLN A 56 4.05 3.48 -1.77
N LEU A 57 3.79 3.06 -0.53
CA LEU A 57 4.14 1.73 -0.03
C LEU A 57 3.36 0.63 -0.78
N HIS A 58 2.06 0.80 -0.98
CA HIS A 58 1.22 -0.12 -1.75
C HIS A 58 1.67 -0.24 -3.21
N THR A 59 2.04 0.88 -3.84
CA THR A 59 2.46 0.92 -5.25
C THR A 59 3.95 0.64 -5.46
N ARG A 60 4.70 0.32 -4.38
CA ARG A 60 6.14 0.03 -4.46
C ARG A 60 6.96 1.20 -5.05
N ARG A 61 6.51 2.42 -4.73
CA ARG A 61 7.14 3.72 -5.09
C ARG A 61 7.61 4.48 -3.86
N SER A 62 7.71 3.79 -2.72
CA SER A 62 8.01 4.34 -1.41
C SER A 62 9.43 4.93 -1.31
N PRO A 63 9.71 5.71 -0.26
CA PRO A 63 11.08 6.19 0.00
C PRO A 63 12.00 5.11 0.56
N LEU A 64 11.57 3.84 0.68
CA LEU A 64 12.44 2.76 1.14
C LEU A 64 13.59 2.52 0.15
N ALA A 65 14.76 2.18 0.68
CA ALA A 65 15.99 2.06 -0.10
C ALA A 65 15.85 1.07 -1.26
N HIS A 66 15.15 -0.05 -1.08
CA HIS A 66 14.95 -1.02 -2.16
C HIS A 66 14.13 -0.44 -3.33
N ASP A 67 13.05 0.30 -3.04
CA ASP A 67 12.23 0.96 -4.06
C ASP A 67 12.97 2.10 -4.76
N LEU A 68 13.84 2.82 -4.04
CA LEU A 68 14.74 3.82 -4.60
C LEU A 68 15.83 3.18 -5.48
N PHE A 69 16.43 2.07 -5.06
CA PHE A 69 17.45 1.34 -5.82
C PHE A 69 16.90 0.84 -7.16
N ARG A 70 15.68 0.30 -7.20
CA ARG A 70 15.02 -0.08 -8.47
C ARG A 70 14.84 1.10 -9.43
N ARG A 71 14.72 2.33 -8.91
CA ARG A 71 14.66 3.58 -9.68
C ARG A 71 16.03 4.21 -9.91
N ARG A 72 17.11 3.56 -9.48
CA ARG A 72 18.51 4.05 -9.55
C ARG A 72 18.73 5.34 -8.74
N LEU A 73 17.95 5.54 -7.67
CA LEU A 73 18.02 6.71 -6.78
C LEU A 73 18.70 6.42 -5.44
N HIS A 74 19.06 5.16 -5.19
CA HIS A 74 19.79 4.75 -3.99
C HIS A 74 20.90 3.77 -4.41
N PRO A 75 22.10 3.82 -3.80
CA PRO A 75 23.26 3.06 -4.29
C PRO A 75 23.15 1.54 -4.11
N THR A 76 22.60 1.06 -2.99
CA THR A 76 22.62 -0.38 -2.65
C THR A 76 21.23 -1.00 -2.51
N GLY A 77 20.27 -0.23 -1.98
CA GLY A 77 18.91 -0.69 -1.73
C GLY A 77 18.78 -1.50 -0.44
N LEU A 78 19.83 -1.49 0.38
CA LEU A 78 19.94 -2.22 1.62
C LEU A 78 19.51 -1.36 2.79
N CYS A 79 18.88 -2.00 3.77
CA CYS A 79 18.66 -1.47 5.10
C CYS A 79 19.99 -1.45 5.86
N GLY A 80 20.07 -0.66 6.94
CA GLY A 80 21.24 -0.65 7.82
C GLY A 80 21.58 -2.02 8.42
N CYS A 81 20.66 -2.99 8.41
CA CYS A 81 20.90 -4.36 8.89
C CYS A 81 21.45 -5.29 7.80
N GLY A 82 21.69 -4.80 6.58
CA GLY A 82 22.27 -5.56 5.47
C GLY A 82 21.28 -6.30 4.58
N ALA A 83 20.00 -6.42 4.96
CA ALA A 83 18.95 -6.98 4.10
C ALA A 83 18.40 -5.91 3.13
N ALA A 84 17.73 -6.32 2.05
CA ALA A 84 17.02 -5.39 1.18
C ALA A 84 15.92 -4.64 1.96
N GLU A 85 15.89 -3.31 1.89
CA GLU A 85 14.92 -2.51 2.63
C GLU A 85 13.55 -2.50 1.91
N THR A 86 12.83 -3.62 1.99
CA THR A 86 11.46 -3.72 1.49
C THR A 86 10.44 -3.40 2.58
N LEU A 87 9.19 -3.13 2.18
CA LEU A 87 8.08 -2.92 3.12
C LEU A 87 7.89 -4.14 4.02
N GLU A 88 7.92 -5.35 3.45
CA GLU A 88 7.80 -6.60 4.19
C GLU A 88 8.94 -6.73 5.21
N HIS A 89 10.17 -6.38 4.84
CA HIS A 89 11.30 -6.39 5.76
C HIS A 89 11.09 -5.41 6.92
N VAL A 90 10.80 -4.14 6.66
CA VAL A 90 10.63 -3.11 7.70
C VAL A 90 9.48 -3.46 8.65
N VAL A 91 8.33 -3.86 8.09
CA VAL A 91 7.09 -4.07 8.84
C VAL A 91 7.02 -5.43 9.52
N LEU A 92 7.72 -6.45 9.04
CA LEU A 92 7.60 -7.81 9.58
C LEU A 92 8.85 -8.30 10.31
N SER A 93 10.07 -7.99 9.85
CA SER A 93 11.27 -8.71 10.30
C SER A 93 12.49 -7.87 10.73
N CYS A 94 12.63 -6.62 10.30
CA CYS A 94 13.86 -5.85 10.50
C CYS A 94 14.14 -5.51 11.97
N GLU A 95 15.22 -6.02 12.57
CA GLU A 95 15.55 -5.78 13.98
C GLU A 95 15.65 -4.29 14.34
N GLN A 96 16.14 -3.45 13.43
CA GLN A 96 16.27 -1.99 13.66
C GLN A 96 14.92 -1.28 13.86
N TYR A 97 13.84 -1.84 13.31
CA TYR A 97 12.49 -1.31 13.42
C TYR A 97 11.65 -2.05 14.47
N GLU A 98 12.25 -2.86 15.34
CA GLU A 98 11.52 -3.65 16.32
C GLU A 98 10.69 -2.79 17.28
N ARG A 99 11.25 -1.68 17.76
CA ARG A 99 10.54 -0.78 18.67
C ARG A 99 9.28 -0.20 18.02
N GLN A 100 9.39 0.22 16.76
CA GLN A 100 8.30 0.76 15.96
C GLN A 100 7.24 -0.31 15.69
N ARG A 101 7.64 -1.54 15.35
CA ARG A 101 6.71 -2.67 15.19
C ARG A 101 5.98 -3.00 16.49
N ARG A 102 6.69 -3.02 17.62
CA ARG A 102 6.07 -3.25 18.94
C ARG A 102 5.05 -2.16 19.27
N ALA A 103 5.36 -0.89 18.98
CA ALA A 103 4.42 0.21 19.14
C ALA A 103 3.19 0.03 18.24
N LEU A 104 3.40 -0.24 16.94
CA LEU A 104 2.31 -0.48 15.99
C LEU A 104 1.38 -1.62 16.46
N ARG A 105 1.95 -2.75 16.89
CA ARG A 105 1.17 -3.90 17.40
C ARG A 105 0.34 -3.54 18.64
N ARG A 106 0.86 -2.69 19.53
CA ARG A 106 0.12 -2.22 20.71
C ARG A 106 -1.06 -1.34 20.30
N GLU A 107 -0.86 -0.42 19.37
CA GLU A 107 -1.95 0.44 18.87
C GLU A 107 -3.02 -0.36 18.09
N MET A 108 -2.61 -1.38 17.33
CA MET A 108 -3.55 -2.27 16.64
C MET A 108 -4.42 -3.04 17.64
N LYS A 109 -3.86 -3.57 18.72
CA LYS A 109 -4.62 -4.25 19.78
C LYS A 109 -5.68 -3.35 20.42
N LYS A 110 -5.30 -2.11 20.79
CA LYS A 110 -6.26 -1.12 21.34
C LYS A 110 -7.46 -0.86 20.42
N LYS A 111 -7.25 -0.92 19.10
CA LYS A 111 -8.32 -0.73 18.11
C LYS A 111 -9.23 -1.96 17.98
N GLU A 112 -8.67 -3.15 18.16
CA GLU A 112 -9.42 -4.42 18.18
C GLU A 112 -10.21 -4.59 19.47
N ASP A 113 -9.70 -4.04 20.58
CA ASP A 113 -10.37 -3.98 21.89
C ASP A 113 -11.44 -2.86 21.99
N LEU A 114 -11.56 -2.00 20.98
CA LEU A 114 -12.58 -0.95 20.93
C LEU A 114 -13.91 -1.57 20.45
N PRO A 115 -15.05 -1.31 21.13
CA PRO A 115 -16.35 -1.77 20.63
C PRO A 115 -16.53 -1.31 19.17
N PRO A 116 -17.19 -2.11 18.31
CA PRO A 116 -17.37 -1.73 16.92
C PRO A 116 -18.01 -0.35 16.90
N ASP A 117 -17.27 0.67 16.45
CA ASP A 117 -17.83 2.00 16.25
C ASP A 117 -19.10 1.81 15.41
N ASP A 118 -20.23 2.25 15.98
CA ASP A 118 -21.53 2.27 15.32
C ASP A 118 -21.33 2.78 13.89
N ILE A 119 -21.40 1.87 12.93
CA ILE A 119 -21.49 2.21 11.51
C ILE A 119 -22.87 2.84 11.34
N ARG A 120 -22.99 4.11 11.71
CA ARG A 120 -24.00 5.00 11.16
C ARG A 120 -23.57 5.29 9.72
N LEU A 121 -24.04 4.44 8.83
CA LEU A 121 -24.41 4.80 7.46
C LEU A 121 -25.93 4.86 7.39
#